data_AF-A0A9P3PGZ7-F1
#
_entry.id   AF-A0A9P3PGZ7-F1
#
_cell.length_a   1.000
_cell.length_b   1.000
_cell.length_c   1.000
_cell.angle_alpha   90.00
_cell.angle_beta   90.00
_cell.angle_gamma   90.00
#
_symmetry.space_group_name_H-M   'P 1'
#
loop_
_entity.id
_entity.type
_entity.pdbx_description
1 polymer ?
#
loop_
_entity_poly.entity_id
_entity_poly.type
_entity_poly.pdbx_seq_one_letter_code
_entity_poly.pdbx_strand_id
1 'polypeptide(L)'
;MPPWNASKAKIQLRLSVQRLKTLQQKKDAQAKSTRRDIATLLERGKVETARVKVEALIHEDIHVELLELLELYCELLLARFGLLDQNTREPDIGVKESVCSIIHAAPRTELKELHVLRDILMHKYGREFSIAVMENRDSCVSDRVMRKIDIATPSPELVDAYLYEIAKGYSIEWTPPNHKDSDSAEGGAKDSGSDADRKPADSLTGNTSELRPQASGTPPIDGDLQESKDLPAKPPPYTSAKPSKSSSASPEPAEDEFDVLAKRFAALKKR
;
A
#
# COMPACT_ATOMS: atom_id res chain seq x y z
N MET A 1 -23.35 8.13 0.82
CA MET A 1 -23.30 6.65 0.83
C MET A 1 -24.63 6.11 0.37
N PRO A 2 -24.68 5.29 -0.71
CA PRO A 2 -25.86 4.52 -1.09
C PRO A 2 -26.20 3.47 0.00
N PRO A 3 -27.48 3.14 0.21
CA PRO A 3 -27.85 2.07 1.12
C PRO A 3 -27.39 0.69 0.60
N TRP A 4 -27.12 -0.25 1.51
CA TRP A 4 -26.75 -1.62 1.13
C TRP A 4 -27.88 -2.28 0.32
N ASN A 5 -27.52 -2.88 -0.80
CA ASN A 5 -28.42 -3.65 -1.62
C ASN A 5 -27.62 -4.73 -2.35
N ALA A 6 -27.90 -5.99 -2.04
CA ALA A 6 -27.17 -7.16 -2.55
C ALA A 6 -27.01 -7.15 -4.07
N SER A 7 -28.13 -6.98 -4.80
CA SER A 7 -28.14 -6.97 -6.26
C SER A 7 -27.29 -5.83 -6.84
N LYS A 8 -27.39 -4.62 -6.28
CA LYS A 8 -26.57 -3.48 -6.70
C LYS A 8 -25.08 -3.69 -6.39
N ALA A 9 -24.75 -4.19 -5.19
CA ALA A 9 -23.36 -4.48 -4.80
C ALA A 9 -22.72 -5.53 -5.73
N LYS A 10 -23.47 -6.59 -6.08
CA LYS A 10 -23.01 -7.65 -7.00
C LYS A 10 -22.80 -7.15 -8.42
N ILE A 11 -23.66 -6.25 -8.92
CA ILE A 11 -23.47 -5.58 -10.21
C ILE A 11 -22.25 -4.64 -10.15
N GLN A 12 -22.11 -3.87 -9.07
CA GLN A 12 -21.01 -2.92 -8.88
C GLN A 12 -19.64 -3.62 -8.84
N LEU A 13 -19.54 -4.76 -8.16
CA LEU A 13 -18.35 -5.61 -8.15
C LEU A 13 -17.98 -6.10 -9.57
N ARG A 14 -18.95 -6.62 -10.34
CA ARG A 14 -18.73 -7.05 -11.74
C ARG A 14 -18.23 -5.92 -12.62
N LEU A 15 -18.82 -4.73 -12.48
CA LEU A 15 -18.40 -3.55 -13.22
C LEU A 15 -16.99 -3.12 -12.81
N SER A 16 -16.66 -3.18 -11.52
CA SER A 16 -15.33 -2.85 -10.98
C SER A 16 -14.24 -3.79 -11.55
N VAL A 17 -14.48 -5.11 -11.58
CA VAL A 17 -13.57 -6.09 -12.21
C VAL A 17 -13.35 -5.77 -13.70
N GLN A 18 -14.42 -5.52 -14.46
CA GLN A 18 -14.29 -5.20 -15.88
C GLN A 18 -13.51 -3.89 -16.11
N ARG A 19 -13.68 -2.90 -15.24
CA ARG A 19 -12.97 -1.62 -15.31
C ARG A 19 -11.50 -1.74 -14.92
N LEU A 20 -11.18 -2.55 -13.91
CA LEU A 20 -9.81 -2.85 -13.50
C LEU A 20 -9.02 -3.48 -14.66
N LYS A 21 -9.54 -4.55 -15.27
CA LYS A 21 -8.95 -5.20 -16.45
C LYS A 21 -8.66 -4.23 -17.59
N THR A 22 -9.64 -3.37 -17.93
CA THR A 22 -9.48 -2.38 -19.01
C THR A 22 -8.48 -1.26 -18.64
N LEU A 23 -8.39 -0.88 -17.37
CA LEU A 23 -7.46 0.15 -16.90
C LEU A 23 -6.02 -0.38 -16.89
N GLN A 24 -5.78 -1.59 -16.38
CA GLN A 24 -4.46 -2.24 -16.40
C GLN A 24 -3.92 -2.32 -17.83
N GLN A 25 -4.70 -2.87 -18.77
CA GLN A 25 -4.34 -2.95 -20.20
C GLN A 25 -3.96 -1.58 -20.81
N LYS A 26 -4.65 -0.51 -20.39
CA LYS A 26 -4.32 0.87 -20.81
C LYS A 26 -2.99 1.33 -20.19
N LYS A 27 -2.76 1.12 -18.89
CA LYS A 27 -1.51 1.47 -18.21
C LYS A 27 -0.33 0.69 -18.78
N ASP A 28 -0.47 -0.60 -19.07
CA ASP A 28 0.56 -1.43 -19.71
C ASP A 28 0.98 -0.88 -21.09
N ALA A 29 -0.01 -0.49 -21.91
CA ALA A 29 0.25 0.12 -23.21
C ALA A 29 0.97 1.47 -23.08
N GLN A 30 0.60 2.26 -22.07
CA GLN A 30 1.25 3.52 -21.75
C GLN A 30 2.69 3.31 -21.25
N ALA A 31 2.92 2.37 -20.33
CA ALA A 31 4.23 1.99 -19.81
C ALA A 31 5.19 1.52 -20.94
N LYS A 32 4.70 0.74 -21.91
CA LYS A 32 5.46 0.36 -23.11
C LYS A 32 5.87 1.58 -23.96
N SER A 33 5.00 2.59 -24.10
CA SER A 33 5.40 3.84 -24.78
C SER A 33 6.41 4.63 -23.96
N THR A 34 6.22 4.74 -22.64
CA THR A 34 7.14 5.44 -21.73
C THR A 34 8.53 4.82 -21.75
N ARG A 35 8.66 3.49 -21.76
CA ARG A 35 9.96 2.77 -21.88
C ARG A 35 10.69 3.12 -23.18
N ARG A 36 9.98 3.19 -24.32
CA ARG A 36 10.54 3.64 -25.61
C ARG A 36 10.97 5.11 -25.57
N ASP A 37 10.19 5.98 -24.94
CA ASP A 37 10.56 7.40 -24.78
C ASP A 37 11.81 7.56 -23.90
N ILE A 38 11.97 6.72 -22.86
CA ILE A 38 13.16 6.70 -22.00
C ILE A 38 14.38 6.24 -22.79
N ALA A 39 14.27 5.15 -23.57
CA ALA A 39 15.31 4.70 -24.48
C ALA A 39 15.76 5.83 -25.44
N THR A 40 14.80 6.53 -26.05
CA THR A 40 15.06 7.69 -26.92
C THR A 40 15.75 8.87 -26.20
N LEU A 41 15.57 9.01 -24.87
CA LEU A 41 16.29 10.02 -24.07
C LEU A 41 17.72 9.59 -23.75
N LEU A 42 17.95 8.29 -23.52
CA LEU A 42 19.28 7.71 -23.29
C LEU A 42 20.16 7.80 -24.54
N GLU A 43 19.64 7.46 -25.73
CA GLU A 43 20.32 7.67 -27.02
C GLU A 43 20.78 9.13 -27.24
N ARG A 44 20.05 10.09 -26.68
CA ARG A 44 20.33 11.53 -26.77
C ARG A 44 21.22 12.06 -25.64
N GLY A 45 21.74 11.18 -24.78
CA GLY A 45 22.55 11.54 -23.61
C GLY A 45 21.80 12.29 -22.51
N LYS A 46 20.46 12.33 -22.53
CA LYS A 46 19.64 13.10 -21.56
C LYS A 46 19.32 12.29 -20.31
N VAL A 47 20.36 11.78 -19.65
CA VAL A 47 20.26 10.83 -18.52
C VAL A 47 19.40 11.38 -17.38
N GLU A 48 19.58 12.64 -16.97
CA GLU A 48 18.78 13.23 -15.87
C GLU A 48 17.28 13.31 -16.21
N THR A 49 16.92 13.58 -17.46
CA THR A 49 15.52 13.54 -17.91
C THR A 49 14.98 12.10 -17.98
N ALA A 50 15.84 11.13 -18.29
CA ALA A 50 15.51 9.71 -18.29
C ALA A 50 15.28 9.19 -16.85
N ARG A 51 16.11 9.59 -15.88
CA ARG A 51 15.96 9.27 -14.43
C ARG A 51 14.58 9.67 -13.91
N VAL A 52 14.21 10.94 -14.05
CA VAL A 52 12.90 11.46 -13.60
C VAL A 52 11.73 10.75 -14.30
N LYS A 53 11.87 10.40 -15.58
CA LYS A 53 10.87 9.58 -16.28
C LYS A 53 10.79 8.13 -15.78
N VAL A 54 11.92 7.52 -15.38
CA VAL A 54 11.96 6.17 -14.81
C VAL A 54 11.35 6.13 -13.42
N GLU A 55 11.60 7.13 -12.56
CA GLU A 55 10.93 7.23 -11.25
C GLU A 55 9.41 7.21 -11.40
N ALA A 56 8.87 8.02 -12.32
CA ALA A 56 7.44 8.03 -12.64
C ALA A 56 6.94 6.69 -13.23
N LEU A 57 7.76 6.00 -14.02
CA LEU A 57 7.44 4.67 -14.56
C LEU A 57 7.40 3.60 -13.46
N ILE A 58 8.34 3.61 -12.50
CA ILE A 58 8.37 2.68 -11.36
C ILE A 58 7.09 2.85 -10.51
N HIS A 59 6.68 4.10 -10.24
CA HIS A 59 5.42 4.37 -9.54
C HIS A 59 4.19 3.86 -10.30
N GLU A 60 4.15 4.00 -11.63
CA GLU A 60 3.05 3.50 -12.45
C GLU A 60 3.03 1.96 -12.52
N ASP A 61 4.20 1.30 -12.63
CA ASP A 61 4.29 -0.17 -12.56
C ASP A 61 3.77 -0.69 -11.19
N ILE A 62 4.17 -0.08 -10.07
CA ILE A 62 3.68 -0.42 -8.72
C ILE A 62 2.16 -0.20 -8.59
N HIS A 63 1.64 0.86 -9.21
CA HIS A 63 0.19 1.15 -9.24
C HIS A 63 -0.58 0.11 -10.06
N VAL A 64 -0.04 -0.39 -11.18
CA VAL A 64 -0.64 -1.51 -11.92
C VAL A 64 -0.73 -2.76 -11.05
N GLU A 65 0.34 -3.14 -10.35
CA GLU A 65 0.31 -4.28 -9.43
C GLU A 65 -0.70 -4.10 -8.26
N LEU A 66 -0.99 -2.86 -7.84
CA LEU A 66 -2.07 -2.56 -6.89
C LEU A 66 -3.46 -2.78 -7.52
N LEU A 67 -3.66 -2.37 -8.78
CA LEU A 67 -4.91 -2.59 -9.50
C LEU A 67 -5.17 -4.08 -9.74
N GLU A 68 -4.15 -4.88 -10.06
CA GLU A 68 -4.25 -6.34 -10.16
C GLU A 68 -4.67 -6.98 -8.82
N LEU A 69 -4.09 -6.53 -7.71
CA LEU A 69 -4.41 -7.04 -6.37
C LEU A 69 -5.85 -6.68 -5.95
N LEU A 70 -6.33 -5.49 -6.34
CA LEU A 70 -7.72 -5.08 -6.12
C LEU A 70 -8.71 -5.83 -7.01
N GLU A 71 -8.31 -6.23 -8.21
CA GLU A 71 -9.11 -7.09 -9.08
C GLU A 71 -9.32 -8.47 -8.45
N LEU A 72 -8.23 -9.11 -8.00
CA LEU A 72 -8.27 -10.39 -7.30
C LEU A 72 -9.23 -10.36 -6.11
N TYR A 73 -9.21 -9.27 -5.32
CA TYR A 73 -10.15 -9.09 -4.21
C TYR A 73 -11.60 -8.87 -4.66
N CYS A 74 -11.84 -8.10 -5.73
CA CYS A 74 -13.18 -7.95 -6.30
C CYS A 74 -13.73 -9.29 -6.83
N GLU A 75 -12.89 -10.12 -7.46
CA GLU A 75 -13.26 -11.46 -7.91
C GLU A 75 -13.51 -12.41 -6.74
N LEU A 76 -12.69 -12.37 -5.68
CA LEU A 76 -12.91 -13.16 -4.45
C LEU A 76 -14.25 -12.80 -3.78
N LEU A 77 -14.58 -11.51 -3.67
CA LEU A 77 -15.86 -11.04 -3.15
C LEU A 77 -17.06 -11.44 -4.03
N LEU A 78 -16.88 -11.56 -5.35
CA LEU A 78 -17.90 -12.10 -6.25
C LEU A 78 -18.09 -13.61 -6.09
N ALA A 79 -17.00 -14.36 -5.99
CA ALA A 79 -17.03 -15.80 -5.78
C ALA A 79 -17.65 -16.17 -4.43
N ARG A 80 -17.33 -15.41 -3.38
CA ARG A 80 -17.81 -15.58 -2.00
C ARG A 80 -18.95 -14.63 -1.63
N PHE A 81 -19.74 -14.17 -2.61
CA PHE A 81 -20.79 -13.16 -2.37
C PHE A 81 -21.81 -13.59 -1.30
N GLY A 82 -22.05 -14.89 -1.11
CA GLY A 82 -22.93 -15.39 -0.03
C GLY A 82 -22.44 -15.07 1.39
N LEU A 83 -21.13 -14.95 1.61
CA LEU A 83 -20.56 -14.46 2.88
C LEU A 83 -20.72 -12.94 2.99
N LEU A 84 -20.54 -12.23 1.87
CA LEU A 84 -20.69 -10.77 1.81
C LEU A 84 -22.15 -10.31 2.00
N ASP A 85 -23.15 -11.15 1.70
CA ASP A 85 -24.57 -10.80 1.83
C ASP A 85 -25.19 -11.17 3.19
N GLN A 86 -24.41 -11.77 4.10
CA GLN A 86 -24.89 -12.06 5.45
C GLN A 86 -25.27 -10.77 6.19
N ASN A 87 -26.30 -10.85 7.05
CA ASN A 87 -26.77 -9.73 7.87
C ASN A 87 -25.91 -9.57 9.15
N THR A 88 -24.59 -9.57 8.98
CA THR A 88 -23.61 -9.35 10.06
C THR A 88 -23.08 -7.92 10.01
N ARG A 89 -22.79 -7.36 11.18
CA ARG A 89 -22.18 -6.03 11.31
C ARG A 89 -20.66 -6.05 11.11
N GLU A 90 -20.06 -7.22 11.11
CA GLU A 90 -18.64 -7.45 10.82
C GLU A 90 -18.50 -8.39 9.61
N PRO A 91 -17.46 -8.20 8.76
CA PRO A 91 -17.18 -9.10 7.66
C PRO A 91 -16.66 -10.46 8.16
N ASP A 92 -17.11 -11.54 7.51
CA ASP A 92 -16.55 -12.88 7.73
C ASP A 92 -15.05 -12.91 7.43
N ILE A 93 -14.31 -13.74 8.18
CA ILE A 93 -12.84 -13.86 8.11
C ILE A 93 -12.37 -14.14 6.68
N GLY A 94 -13.11 -14.96 5.92
CA GLY A 94 -12.80 -15.34 4.54
C GLY A 94 -13.06 -14.26 3.48
N VAL A 95 -13.56 -13.07 3.87
CA VAL A 95 -13.75 -11.89 3.02
C VAL A 95 -13.24 -10.57 3.64
N LYS A 96 -12.92 -10.56 4.95
CA LYS A 96 -12.51 -9.37 5.72
C LYS A 96 -11.33 -8.64 5.10
N GLU A 97 -10.24 -9.34 4.78
CA GLU A 97 -9.04 -8.76 4.14
C GLU A 97 -9.41 -8.00 2.85
N SER A 98 -10.19 -8.63 1.95
CA SER A 98 -10.61 -8.03 0.69
C SER A 98 -11.52 -6.81 0.88
N VAL A 99 -12.47 -6.86 1.82
CA VAL A 99 -13.34 -5.71 2.16
C VAL A 99 -12.48 -4.54 2.67
N CYS A 100 -11.59 -4.81 3.64
CA CYS A 100 -10.74 -3.78 4.23
C CYS A 100 -9.80 -3.17 3.19
N SER A 101 -9.11 -4.00 2.40
CA SER A 101 -8.22 -3.56 1.33
C SER A 101 -8.92 -2.70 0.28
N ILE A 102 -10.14 -3.06 -0.15
CA ILE A 102 -10.89 -2.25 -1.13
C ILE A 102 -11.33 -0.90 -0.52
N ILE A 103 -11.83 -0.87 0.71
CA ILE A 103 -12.25 0.39 1.37
C ILE A 103 -11.05 1.34 1.57
N HIS A 104 -9.89 0.79 1.96
CA HIS A 104 -8.68 1.56 2.19
C HIS A 104 -8.03 2.05 0.88
N ALA A 105 -7.96 1.20 -0.14
CA ALA A 105 -7.29 1.50 -1.41
C ALA A 105 -8.12 2.37 -2.36
N ALA A 106 -9.45 2.23 -2.39
CA ALA A 106 -10.29 2.88 -3.40
C ALA A 106 -10.05 4.40 -3.55
N PRO A 107 -9.89 5.22 -2.47
CA PRO A 107 -9.61 6.65 -2.60
C PRO A 107 -8.30 7.00 -3.30
N ARG A 108 -7.35 6.05 -3.41
CA ARG A 108 -6.07 6.20 -4.10
C ARG A 108 -6.14 5.79 -5.57
N THR A 109 -7.23 5.18 -6.01
CA THR A 109 -7.45 4.74 -7.41
C THR A 109 -8.28 5.75 -8.19
N GLU A 110 -8.05 5.83 -9.50
CA GLU A 110 -8.82 6.65 -10.44
C GLU A 110 -10.21 6.05 -10.80
N LEU A 111 -10.55 4.88 -10.27
CA LEU A 111 -11.77 4.14 -10.61
C LEU A 111 -12.96 4.57 -9.75
N LYS A 112 -13.85 5.38 -10.35
CA LYS A 112 -15.14 5.79 -9.78
C LYS A 112 -15.98 4.60 -9.34
N GLU A 113 -15.90 3.47 -10.05
CA GLU A 113 -16.61 2.25 -9.70
C GLU A 113 -16.14 1.63 -8.36
N LEU A 114 -14.85 1.71 -8.04
CA LEU A 114 -14.33 1.32 -6.72
C LEU A 114 -14.76 2.30 -5.62
N HIS A 115 -14.89 3.59 -5.94
CA HIS A 115 -15.37 4.60 -4.97
C HIS A 115 -16.83 4.32 -4.57
N VAL A 116 -17.68 3.99 -5.55
CA VAL A 116 -19.08 3.58 -5.30
C VAL A 116 -19.14 2.26 -4.52
N LEU A 117 -18.28 1.28 -4.85
CA LEU A 117 -18.19 0.02 -4.11
C LEU A 117 -17.77 0.24 -2.64
N ARG A 118 -16.75 1.07 -2.40
CA ARG A 118 -16.33 1.49 -1.06
C ARG A 118 -17.49 2.09 -0.27
N ASP A 119 -18.23 3.04 -0.85
CA ASP A 119 -19.36 3.69 -0.19
C ASP A 119 -20.47 2.69 0.21
N ILE A 120 -20.72 1.67 -0.62
CA ILE A 120 -21.67 0.58 -0.34
C ILE A 120 -21.18 -0.31 0.81
N LEU A 121 -19.89 -0.67 0.82
CA LEU A 121 -19.28 -1.50 1.86
C LEU A 121 -19.20 -0.75 3.21
N MET A 122 -18.83 0.54 3.19
CA MET A 122 -18.84 1.42 4.37
C MET A 122 -20.24 1.55 4.97
N HIS A 123 -21.29 1.64 4.13
CA HIS A 123 -22.66 1.66 4.62
C HIS A 123 -23.07 0.32 5.26
N LYS A 124 -22.67 -0.83 4.68
CA LYS A 124 -23.02 -2.17 5.19
C LYS A 124 -22.49 -2.41 6.60
N TYR A 125 -21.19 -2.19 6.81
CA TYR A 125 -20.52 -2.47 8.10
C TYR A 125 -20.56 -1.28 9.07
N GLY A 126 -20.92 -0.10 8.58
CA GLY A 126 -21.15 1.10 9.37
C GLY A 126 -19.91 1.97 9.57
N ARG A 127 -20.15 3.12 10.21
CA ARG A 127 -19.16 4.21 10.34
C ARG A 127 -17.92 3.80 11.14
N GLU A 128 -18.09 3.16 12.30
CA GLU A 128 -16.96 2.77 13.17
C GLU A 128 -15.98 1.82 12.47
N PHE A 129 -16.51 0.78 11.80
CA PHE A 129 -15.70 -0.13 10.98
C PHE A 129 -15.00 0.63 9.84
N SER A 130 -15.70 1.55 9.18
CA SER A 130 -15.13 2.35 8.09
C SER A 130 -13.96 3.23 8.55
N ILE A 131 -14.06 3.84 9.74
CA ILE A 131 -12.98 4.63 10.34
C ILE A 131 -11.80 3.72 10.70
N ALA A 132 -12.06 2.60 11.38
CA ALA A 132 -11.02 1.63 11.75
C ALA A 132 -10.23 1.13 10.53
N VAL A 133 -10.90 0.83 9.42
CA VAL A 133 -10.25 0.42 8.16
C VAL A 133 -9.46 1.56 7.51
N MET A 134 -9.98 2.79 7.53
CA MET A 134 -9.26 3.95 6.99
C MET A 134 -7.99 4.29 7.80
N GLU A 135 -8.01 4.09 9.11
CA GLU A 135 -6.84 4.20 9.99
C GLU A 135 -5.94 2.95 9.97
N ASN A 136 -6.30 1.90 9.21
CA ASN A 136 -5.70 0.56 9.25
C ASN A 136 -5.50 0.01 10.68
N ARG A 137 -6.48 0.26 11.55
CA ARG A 137 -6.52 -0.31 12.90
C ARG A 137 -6.56 -1.83 12.80
N ASP A 138 -5.88 -2.49 13.73
CA ASP A 138 -5.71 -3.95 13.82
C ASP A 138 -5.04 -4.62 12.59
N SER A 139 -4.30 -3.85 11.77
CA SER A 139 -3.67 -4.32 10.52
C SER A 139 -4.63 -5.10 9.61
N CYS A 140 -5.88 -4.65 9.53
CA CYS A 140 -6.92 -5.34 8.79
C CYS A 140 -6.78 -5.27 7.26
N VAL A 141 -5.90 -4.39 6.76
CA VAL A 141 -5.46 -4.32 5.36
C VAL A 141 -4.17 -5.13 5.18
N SER A 142 -4.14 -5.98 4.15
CA SER A 142 -2.97 -6.76 3.76
C SER A 142 -1.70 -5.89 3.61
N ASP A 143 -0.56 -6.29 4.20
CA ASP A 143 0.73 -5.60 4.04
C ASP A 143 1.13 -5.42 2.57
N ARG A 144 0.71 -6.35 1.71
CA ARG A 144 0.93 -6.31 0.26
C ARG A 144 0.24 -5.12 -0.41
N VAL A 145 -0.91 -4.70 0.12
CA VAL A 145 -1.66 -3.52 -0.32
C VAL A 145 -1.04 -2.26 0.26
N MET A 146 -0.75 -2.26 1.57
CA MET A 146 -0.13 -1.11 2.26
C MET A 146 1.18 -0.68 1.59
N ARG A 147 2.08 -1.61 1.30
CA ARG A 147 3.36 -1.33 0.62
C ARG A 147 3.23 -0.79 -0.80
N LYS A 148 2.11 -1.02 -1.49
CA LYS A 148 1.86 -0.50 -2.85
C LYS A 148 1.06 0.81 -2.86
N ILE A 149 0.39 1.14 -1.75
CA ILE A 149 -0.33 2.40 -1.54
C ILE A 149 0.62 3.51 -1.05
N ASP A 150 1.69 3.13 -0.34
CA ASP A 150 2.69 4.07 0.12
C ASP A 150 3.52 4.61 -1.05
N ILE A 151 3.58 5.94 -1.16
CA ILE A 151 4.27 6.64 -2.25
C ILE A 151 5.66 7.02 -1.74
N ALA A 152 6.49 6.00 -1.52
CA ALA A 152 7.88 6.15 -1.14
C ALA A 152 8.75 6.45 -2.36
N THR A 153 9.69 7.39 -2.25
CA THR A 153 10.67 7.67 -3.31
C THR A 153 11.49 6.42 -3.63
N PRO A 154 11.58 5.98 -4.90
CA PRO A 154 12.39 4.82 -5.26
C PRO A 154 13.87 5.06 -4.96
N SER A 155 14.59 4.01 -4.58
CA SER A 155 16.03 4.08 -4.35
C SER A 155 16.77 4.38 -5.66
N PRO A 156 17.88 5.15 -5.64
CA PRO A 156 18.64 5.46 -6.85
C PRO A 156 19.17 4.19 -7.54
N GLU A 157 19.49 3.14 -6.76
CA GLU A 157 19.90 1.82 -7.25
C GLU A 157 18.79 1.14 -8.09
N LEU A 158 17.53 1.25 -7.67
CA LEU A 158 16.39 0.71 -8.43
C LEU A 158 16.16 1.50 -9.72
N VAL A 159 16.33 2.83 -9.69
CA VAL A 159 16.25 3.70 -10.87
C VAL A 159 17.36 3.36 -11.87
N ASP A 160 18.59 3.16 -11.40
CA ASP A 160 19.73 2.73 -12.22
C ASP A 160 19.51 1.35 -12.84
N ALA A 161 19.00 0.37 -12.07
CA ALA A 161 18.67 -0.96 -12.58
C ALA A 161 17.56 -0.92 -13.64
N TYR A 162 16.52 -0.10 -13.44
CA TYR A 162 15.45 0.11 -14.42
C TYR A 162 15.97 0.76 -15.71
N LEU A 163 16.82 1.78 -15.60
CA LEU A 163 17.45 2.42 -16.77
C LEU A 163 18.33 1.43 -17.54
N TYR A 164 19.09 0.59 -16.83
CA TYR A 164 19.96 -0.42 -17.43
C TYR A 164 19.16 -1.49 -18.20
N GLU A 165 18.12 -2.08 -17.61
CA GLU A 165 17.30 -3.07 -18.30
C GLU A 165 16.51 -2.46 -19.48
N ILE A 166 16.10 -1.18 -19.40
CA ILE A 166 15.53 -0.47 -20.56
C ILE A 166 16.61 -0.28 -21.64
N ALA A 167 17.80 0.22 -21.31
CA ALA A 167 18.87 0.43 -22.28
C ALA A 167 19.23 -0.87 -23.01
N LYS A 168 19.46 -1.95 -22.26
CA LYS A 168 19.72 -3.31 -22.75
C LYS A 168 18.57 -3.84 -23.61
N GLY A 169 17.32 -3.62 -23.23
CA GLY A 169 16.14 -4.03 -24.00
C GLY A 169 15.97 -3.30 -25.35
N TYR A 170 16.58 -2.12 -25.51
CA TYR A 170 16.60 -1.36 -26.77
C TYR A 170 17.99 -1.35 -27.45
N SER A 171 18.94 -2.19 -27.00
CA SER A 171 20.32 -2.27 -27.51
C SER A 171 21.11 -0.96 -27.44
N ILE A 172 20.89 -0.16 -26.39
CA ILE A 172 21.61 1.08 -26.12
C ILE A 172 22.76 0.78 -25.14
N GLU A 173 23.97 1.20 -25.50
CA GLU A 173 25.14 1.11 -24.63
C GLU A 173 25.08 2.19 -23.53
N TRP A 174 24.49 1.83 -22.39
CA TRP A 174 24.43 2.68 -21.19
C TRP A 174 24.68 1.85 -19.94
N THR A 175 25.61 2.30 -19.11
CA THR A 175 25.90 1.71 -17.79
C THR A 175 25.62 2.74 -16.69
N PRO A 176 25.09 2.32 -15.52
CA PRO A 176 24.86 3.24 -14.42
C PRO A 176 26.20 3.68 -13.79
N PRO A 177 26.33 4.93 -13.28
CA PRO A 177 27.61 5.46 -12.79
C PRO A 177 28.26 4.67 -11.65
N ASN A 178 27.47 3.88 -10.91
CA ASN A 178 27.94 3.01 -9.82
C ASN A 178 28.09 1.54 -10.23
N HIS A 179 28.04 1.21 -11.53
CA HIS A 179 28.35 -0.16 -11.98
C HIS A 179 29.84 -0.43 -11.75
N LYS A 180 30.14 -1.14 -10.65
CA LYS A 180 31.46 -1.75 -10.49
C LYS A 180 31.52 -2.93 -11.46
N ASP A 181 32.19 -2.73 -12.58
CA ASP A 181 32.50 -3.79 -13.53
C ASP A 181 33.39 -4.84 -12.85
N SER A 182 32.76 -5.86 -12.27
CA SER A 182 33.41 -6.96 -11.57
C SER A 182 34.05 -7.99 -12.51
N ASP A 183 34.23 -7.64 -13.80
CA ASP A 183 34.81 -8.48 -14.85
C ASP A 183 36.18 -7.96 -15.36
N SER A 184 36.68 -6.83 -14.84
CA SER A 184 38.06 -6.38 -15.12
C SER A 184 39.08 -7.09 -14.22
N ALA A 185 39.24 -8.39 -14.41
CA ALA A 185 40.29 -9.21 -13.82
C ALA A 185 41.65 -9.01 -14.54
N GLU A 186 42.11 -7.78 -14.68
CA GLU A 186 43.44 -7.49 -15.23
C GLU A 186 44.50 -7.60 -14.12
N GLY A 187 45.09 -8.80 -14.02
CA GLY A 187 46.15 -9.10 -13.07
C GLY A 187 47.41 -8.26 -13.35
N GLY A 188 47.68 -7.29 -12.48
CA GLY A 188 48.67 -6.26 -12.75
C GLY A 188 50.14 -6.66 -12.60
N ALA A 189 51.01 -5.75 -13.06
CA ALA A 189 52.44 -5.74 -12.75
C ALA A 189 52.93 -4.29 -12.58
N LYS A 190 53.60 -4.03 -11.44
CA LYS A 190 54.83 -3.22 -11.22
C LYS A 190 55.06 -1.93 -12.04
N ASP A 191 55.66 -0.85 -11.53
CA ASP A 191 56.24 -0.45 -10.24
C ASP A 191 56.74 1.02 -10.43
N SER A 192 57.30 1.67 -9.40
CA SER A 192 57.82 3.04 -9.37
C SER A 192 56.73 4.14 -9.30
N GLY A 193 56.78 5.12 -8.39
CA GLY A 193 57.79 5.46 -7.41
C GLY A 193 58.38 6.83 -7.68
N SER A 194 57.93 7.85 -6.94
CA SER A 194 58.69 9.08 -6.67
C SER A 194 58.05 9.91 -5.57
N ASP A 195 58.90 10.30 -4.63
CA ASP A 195 58.70 11.20 -3.50
C ASP A 195 58.43 12.65 -3.96
N ALA A 196 57.65 13.43 -3.19
CA ALA A 196 57.64 14.90 -3.22
C ALA A 196 56.78 15.52 -2.10
N ASP A 197 57.42 15.85 -0.97
CA ASP A 197 56.90 16.67 0.12
C ASP A 197 56.49 18.10 -0.34
N ARG A 198 55.35 18.63 0.16
CA ARG A 198 55.18 20.05 0.56
C ARG A 198 53.84 20.42 1.21
N LYS A 199 53.93 21.04 2.39
CA LYS A 199 52.94 21.94 3.05
C LYS A 199 53.73 23.17 3.58
N PRO A 200 53.12 24.20 4.22
CA PRO A 200 51.99 25.03 3.77
C PRO A 200 52.27 26.55 3.94
N ALA A 201 51.48 27.43 3.30
CA ALA A 201 51.25 28.86 3.64
C ALA A 201 50.07 29.37 2.75
N ASP A 202 49.05 30.17 3.13
CA ASP A 202 48.80 31.23 4.15
C ASP A 202 48.75 32.65 3.53
N SER A 203 47.97 33.56 4.14
CA SER A 203 47.49 34.90 3.70
C SER A 203 46.21 34.91 2.81
N LEU A 204 45.05 35.47 3.22
CA LEU A 204 44.71 36.89 3.53
C LEU A 204 44.70 37.77 2.25
N THR A 205 43.70 38.60 1.88
CA THR A 205 42.46 39.20 2.45
C THR A 205 41.45 39.44 1.28
N GLY A 206 40.17 39.82 1.40
CA GLY A 206 39.28 40.21 2.51
C GLY A 206 37.87 40.61 1.99
N ASN A 207 36.96 40.91 2.95
CA ASN A 207 36.00 42.03 3.01
C ASN A 207 35.03 42.28 1.82
N THR A 208 33.70 42.44 1.97
CA THR A 208 32.77 42.59 3.13
C THR A 208 31.46 41.78 2.88
N SER A 209 30.30 41.89 3.55
CA SER A 209 29.79 42.74 4.66
C SER A 209 28.60 42.05 5.41
N GLU A 210 28.30 42.57 6.61
CA GLU A 210 26.98 42.91 7.22
C GLU A 210 25.71 42.02 7.00
N LEU A 211 24.84 41.74 7.99
CA LEU A 211 24.77 42.14 9.42
C LEU A 211 23.94 41.11 10.24
N ARG A 212 24.32 40.89 11.51
CA ARG A 212 23.50 40.31 12.62
C ARG A 212 23.09 41.47 13.54
N PRO A 213 22.07 41.40 14.45
CA PRO A 213 22.14 40.60 15.70
C PRO A 213 20.83 39.84 16.05
N GLN A 214 20.87 38.70 16.75
CA GLN A 214 20.56 38.48 18.20
C GLN A 214 19.30 39.19 18.75
N ALA A 215 18.32 38.56 19.43
CA ALA A 215 18.20 37.39 20.34
C ALA A 215 18.15 37.73 21.85
N SER A 216 16.97 37.52 22.47
CA SER A 216 16.68 37.44 23.92
C SER A 216 15.19 37.04 24.09
N GLY A 217 14.81 35.96 24.80
CA GLY A 217 14.22 35.97 26.17
C GLY A 217 12.74 36.39 26.21
N THR A 218 11.77 35.82 26.95
CA THR A 218 11.67 34.76 28.00
C THR A 218 10.18 34.34 28.18
N PRO A 219 9.84 33.21 28.86
CA PRO A 219 8.45 32.79 29.24
C PRO A 219 7.93 33.56 30.50
N PRO A 220 6.73 33.35 31.16
CA PRO A 220 5.99 32.09 31.40
C PRO A 220 4.42 32.15 31.55
N ILE A 221 3.86 31.33 32.45
CA ILE A 221 2.46 30.84 32.62
C ILE A 221 1.64 31.63 33.67
N ASP A 222 0.32 31.78 33.47
CA ASP A 222 -0.80 31.87 34.47
C ASP A 222 -2.17 31.76 33.74
N GLY A 223 -3.37 31.58 34.34
CA GLY A 223 -3.77 31.40 35.75
C GLY A 223 -5.26 30.98 35.96
N ASP A 224 -6.21 31.94 35.93
CA ASP A 224 -7.61 31.86 36.44
C ASP A 224 -8.68 31.42 35.40
N LEU A 225 -9.80 30.72 35.67
CA LEU A 225 -10.81 30.59 36.77
C LEU A 225 -12.04 31.55 36.70
N GLN A 226 -13.24 30.94 36.55
CA GLN A 226 -14.60 31.29 37.05
C GLN A 226 -15.66 30.59 36.15
N GLU A 227 -16.32 29.51 36.58
CA GLU A 227 -17.54 29.41 37.42
C GLU A 227 -18.83 29.91 36.70
N SER A 228 -19.79 29.05 36.34
CA SER A 228 -20.86 28.60 37.26
C SER A 228 -21.81 27.53 36.67
N LYS A 229 -22.28 26.61 37.55
CA LYS A 229 -23.67 26.14 37.83
C LYS A 229 -24.64 25.89 36.63
N ASP A 230 -25.46 24.83 36.53
CA ASP A 230 -26.13 24.00 37.56
C ASP A 230 -26.41 22.53 37.13
N LEU A 231 -26.60 21.66 38.14
CA LEU A 231 -27.27 20.34 38.12
C LEU A 231 -28.71 20.52 38.67
N PRO A 232 -29.70 19.58 38.61
CA PRO A 232 -29.60 18.10 38.69
C PRO A 232 -30.63 17.38 37.75
N ALA A 233 -31.10 16.13 37.87
CA ALA A 233 -30.96 15.04 38.86
C ALA A 233 -31.18 13.65 38.20
N LYS A 234 -30.74 12.56 38.86
CA LYS A 234 -31.24 11.19 38.63
C LYS A 234 -32.63 11.00 39.30
N PRO A 235 -33.35 9.90 39.00
CA PRO A 235 -33.55 8.89 40.05
C PRO A 235 -33.41 7.42 39.50
N PRO A 236 -33.92 6.33 40.14
CA PRO A 236 -33.06 5.41 40.91
C PRO A 236 -33.16 3.91 40.48
N PRO A 237 -32.43 2.97 41.14
CA PRO A 237 -32.37 1.54 40.74
C PRO A 237 -33.33 0.61 41.53
N TYR A 238 -33.11 -0.72 41.43
CA TYR A 238 -33.90 -1.89 41.91
C TYR A 238 -34.91 -2.44 40.87
N THR A 239 -35.19 -3.76 40.73
CA THR A 239 -34.92 -4.94 41.60
C THR A 239 -34.70 -6.25 40.80
N SER A 240 -34.10 -7.23 41.47
CA SER A 240 -33.87 -8.65 41.17
C SER A 240 -34.93 -9.48 40.39
N ALA A 241 -34.46 -10.44 39.57
CA ALA A 241 -35.03 -11.80 39.46
C ALA A 241 -33.97 -12.83 38.96
N LYS A 242 -34.21 -14.13 39.19
CA LYS A 242 -33.23 -15.25 39.09
C LYS A 242 -33.54 -16.23 37.91
N PRO A 243 -32.76 -17.31 37.65
CA PRO A 243 -32.52 -17.83 36.30
C PRO A 243 -33.27 -19.13 35.90
N SER A 244 -33.19 -19.47 34.61
CA SER A 244 -33.42 -20.79 34.00
C SER A 244 -32.18 -21.16 33.16
N LYS A 245 -31.29 -22.07 33.57
CA LYS A 245 -31.35 -23.56 33.50
C LYS A 245 -31.46 -24.17 32.09
N SER A 246 -30.40 -24.94 31.75
CA SER A 246 -30.30 -26.03 30.76
C SER A 246 -30.62 -25.71 29.28
N SER A 247 -29.88 -26.26 28.31
CA SER A 247 -29.19 -27.55 28.30
C SER A 247 -27.73 -27.52 27.83
N SER A 248 -26.91 -28.32 28.50
CA SER A 248 -25.60 -28.77 28.04
C SER A 248 -25.78 -29.91 27.03
N ALA A 249 -25.17 -29.77 25.84
CA ALA A 249 -24.77 -30.91 25.03
C ALA A 249 -23.25 -31.08 25.22
N SER A 250 -22.81 -32.22 25.73
CA SER A 250 -21.39 -32.56 25.85
C SER A 250 -20.77 -32.76 24.45
N PRO A 251 -19.47 -32.51 24.27
CA PRO A 251 -18.81 -32.79 23.00
C PRO A 251 -18.74 -34.30 22.75
N GLU A 252 -19.14 -34.73 21.57
CA GLU A 252 -18.75 -36.04 21.04
C GLU A 252 -17.22 -36.05 20.82
N PRO A 253 -16.56 -37.21 20.96
CA PRO A 253 -15.11 -37.30 20.77
C PRO A 253 -14.76 -36.88 19.34
N ALA A 254 -13.68 -36.12 19.18
CA ALA A 254 -13.16 -35.75 17.87
C ALA A 254 -12.68 -37.01 17.14
N GLU A 255 -13.55 -37.59 16.31
CA GLU A 255 -13.09 -38.38 15.17
C GLU A 255 -12.27 -37.43 14.29
N ASP A 256 -11.01 -37.79 14.00
CA ASP A 256 -10.12 -36.96 13.18
C ASP A 256 -10.81 -36.61 11.85
N GLU A 257 -11.19 -35.33 11.68
CA GLU A 257 -11.88 -34.84 10.48
C GLU A 257 -11.06 -35.15 9.22
N PHE A 258 -9.74 -35.21 9.38
CA PHE A 258 -8.77 -35.61 8.37
C PHE A 258 -8.98 -37.06 7.88
N ASP A 259 -9.32 -37.98 8.77
CA ASP A 259 -9.55 -39.40 8.48
C ASP A 259 -10.90 -39.62 7.78
N VAL A 260 -11.91 -38.83 8.17
CA VAL A 260 -13.22 -38.76 7.49
C VAL A 260 -13.06 -38.21 6.08
N LEU A 261 -12.25 -37.16 5.90
CA LEU A 261 -11.89 -36.59 4.60
C LEU A 261 -11.10 -37.59 3.74
N ALA A 262 -10.10 -38.26 4.30
CA ALA A 262 -9.26 -39.24 3.59
C ALA A 262 -10.10 -40.41 3.05
N LYS A 263 -11.03 -40.95 3.84
CA LYS A 263 -12.00 -41.98 3.41
C LYS A 263 -12.90 -41.47 2.27
N ARG A 264 -13.33 -40.21 2.31
CA ARG A 264 -14.13 -39.56 1.25
C ARG A 264 -13.36 -39.44 -0.07
N PHE A 265 -12.10 -38.99 -0.03
CA PHE A 265 -11.23 -38.91 -1.22
C PHE A 265 -10.90 -40.30 -1.79
N ALA A 266 -10.68 -41.30 -0.94
CA ALA A 266 -10.45 -42.68 -1.38
C ALA A 266 -11.66 -43.28 -2.12
N ALA A 267 -12.88 -42.98 -1.68
CA ALA A 267 -14.11 -43.41 -2.34
C ALA A 267 -14.30 -42.78 -3.74
N LEU A 268 -13.91 -41.51 -3.91
CA LEU A 268 -13.98 -40.79 -5.20
C LEU A 268 -12.96 -41.28 -6.23
N LYS A 269 -11.84 -41.88 -5.82
CA LYS A 269 -10.79 -42.40 -6.71
C LYS A 269 -11.07 -43.81 -7.26
N LYS A 270 -12.21 -44.41 -6.90
CA LYS A 270 -12.61 -45.78 -7.26
C LYS A 270 -13.76 -45.83 -8.30
N ARG A 271 -13.99 -44.73 -9.01
CA ARG A 271 -15.02 -44.59 -10.06
C ARG A 271 -14.41 -44.08 -11.36
#